data_AF-E5AV89-F1
#
_entry.id   AF-E5AV89-F1
#
_cell.length_a   1.000
_cell.length_b   1.000
_cell.length_c   1.000
_cell.angle_alpha   90.00
_cell.angle_beta   90.00
_cell.angle_gamma   90.00
#
_symmetry.space_group_name_H-M   'P 1'
#
loop_
_entity.id
_entity.type
_entity.pdbx_description
1 polymer ?
#
loop_
_entity_poly.entity_id
_entity_poly.type
_entity_poly.pdbx_seq_one_letter_code
_entity_poly.pdbx_strand_id
1 'polypeptide(L)'
;MHRRPHTDLTWGQQLTLLAVAMLTSKGASGVTGAGFITLAATLAVVPTIPLAGMVLILGIDRFMSECRALTNIIGNGVATVVVSAWEHELDRDKLKRVMRQPASIEAEATA
;
A
#
# COMPACT_ATOMS: atom_id res chain seq x y z
N MET A 1 -8.39 19.75 29.91
CA MET A 1 -8.45 20.52 28.65
C MET A 1 -7.09 20.47 27.96
N HIS A 2 -6.79 19.36 27.27
CA HIS A 2 -5.50 19.10 26.62
C HIS A 2 -5.41 19.93 25.33
N ARG A 3 -4.61 21.01 25.35
CA ARG A 3 -4.26 21.79 24.14
C ARG A 3 -3.67 20.83 23.10
N ARG A 4 -4.38 20.58 22.02
CA ARG A 4 -3.73 20.14 20.79
C ARG A 4 -2.80 21.28 20.38
N PRO A 5 -1.50 21.08 20.17
CA PRO A 5 -0.71 22.08 19.46
C PRO A 5 -1.31 22.16 18.06
N HIS A 6 -2.04 23.25 17.80
CA HIS A 6 -2.41 23.65 16.46
C HIS A 6 -1.12 24.11 15.80
N THR A 7 -0.31 23.18 15.31
CA THR A 7 0.74 23.51 14.35
C THR A 7 0.03 23.91 13.07
N ASP A 8 -0.22 25.21 12.92
CA ASP A 8 -0.69 25.79 11.67
C ASP A 8 0.38 25.54 10.61
N LEU A 9 0.19 24.46 9.86
CA LEU A 9 1.05 24.09 8.76
C LEU A 9 0.91 25.18 7.71
N THR A 10 1.98 25.94 7.50
CA THR A 10 1.99 26.96 6.44
C THR A 10 1.74 26.28 5.10
N TRP A 11 1.10 26.97 4.14
CA TRP A 11 0.81 26.40 2.80
C TRP A 11 2.02 25.72 2.16
N GLY A 12 3.23 26.24 2.36
CA GLY A 12 4.48 25.59 1.92
C GLY A 12 4.74 24.25 2.60
N GLN A 13 4.54 24.14 3.92
CA GLN A 13 4.69 22.87 4.66
C GLN A 13 3.66 21.83 4.24
N GLN A 14 2.42 22.25 3.98
CA GLN A 14 1.40 21.37 3.40
C GLN A 14 1.81 20.85 2.02
N LEU A 15 2.34 21.71 1.16
CA LEU A 15 2.80 21.32 -0.18
C LEU A 15 4.00 20.38 -0.13
N THR A 16 4.95 20.63 0.79
CA THR A 16 6.10 19.75 1.00
C THR A 16 5.68 18.40 1.55
N LEU A 17 4.76 18.36 2.52
CA LEU A 17 4.20 17.11 3.03
C LEU A 17 3.44 16.35 1.96
N LEU A 18 2.66 17.04 1.13
CA LEU A 18 2.00 16.45 -0.03
C LEU A 18 3.03 15.88 -1.01
N ALA A 19 4.08 16.63 -1.34
CA ALA A 19 5.12 16.19 -2.26
C ALA A 19 5.90 14.97 -1.72
N VAL A 20 6.28 14.99 -0.45
CA VAL A 20 6.94 13.85 0.22
C VAL A 20 5.99 12.65 0.28
N ALA A 21 4.73 12.86 0.66
CA ALA A 21 3.72 11.80 0.68
C ALA A 21 3.50 11.21 -0.70
N MET A 22 3.45 12.02 -1.76
CA MET A 22 3.34 11.56 -3.15
C MET A 22 4.58 10.82 -3.63
N LEU A 23 5.77 11.30 -3.27
CA LEU A 23 7.05 10.65 -3.59
C LEU A 23 7.15 9.28 -2.89
N THR A 24 6.79 9.21 -1.61
CA THR A 24 6.71 7.96 -0.85
C THR A 24 5.60 7.03 -1.38
N SER A 25 4.47 7.59 -1.85
CA SER A 25 3.36 6.83 -2.45
C SER A 25 3.80 6.09 -3.72
N LYS A 26 4.76 6.65 -4.48
CA LYS A 26 5.32 6.00 -5.68
C LYS A 26 6.46 5.02 -5.35
N GLY A 27 7.14 5.18 -4.20
CA GLY A 27 8.13 4.22 -3.68
C GLY A 27 7.53 2.99 -2.99
N ALA A 28 6.29 3.07 -2.51
CA ALA A 28 5.58 1.98 -1.83
C ALA A 28 5.08 0.88 -2.77
N SER A 29 5.15 1.05 -4.09
CA SER A 29 4.80 0.01 -5.06
C SER A 29 5.85 -1.11 -5.16
N GLY A 30 6.98 -1.03 -4.43
CA GLY A 30 8.12 -1.92 -4.62
C GLY A 30 8.45 -2.91 -3.49
N VAL A 31 7.97 -2.74 -2.25
CA VAL A 31 8.44 -3.60 -1.14
C VAL A 31 7.35 -3.89 -0.11
N THR A 32 6.50 -4.88 -0.38
CA THR A 32 5.76 -5.58 0.68
C THR A 32 6.75 -6.29 1.60
N GLY A 33 6.71 -6.01 2.91
CA GLY A 33 7.49 -6.74 3.91
C GLY A 33 8.74 -6.05 4.49
N ALA A 34 9.18 -4.90 3.97
CA ALA A 34 10.33 -4.17 4.56
C ALA A 34 10.08 -3.73 6.01
N GLY A 35 8.83 -3.38 6.35
CA GLY A 35 8.43 -3.00 7.71
C GLY A 35 8.69 -4.10 8.74
N PHE A 36 8.52 -5.38 8.38
CA PHE A 36 8.79 -6.50 9.29
C PHE A 36 10.29 -6.60 9.66
N ILE A 37 11.17 -6.37 8.69
CA ILE A 37 12.63 -6.44 8.87
C ILE A 37 13.11 -5.28 9.75
N THR A 38 12.65 -4.06 9.47
CA THR A 38 12.98 -2.87 10.28
C THR A 38 12.50 -2.99 11.71
N LEU A 39 11.30 -3.53 11.93
CA LEU A 39 10.73 -3.66 13.27
C LEU A 39 11.42 -4.78 14.07
N ALA A 40 11.68 -5.94 13.45
CA ALA A 40 12.48 -7.01 14.05
C ALA A 40 13.88 -6.53 14.47
N ALA A 41 14.53 -5.72 13.63
CA ALA A 41 15.83 -5.13 13.93
C ALA A 41 15.76 -4.14 15.12
N THR A 42 14.69 -3.36 15.25
CA THR A 42 14.54 -2.36 16.32
C THR A 42 14.24 -3.01 17.67
N LEU A 43 13.43 -4.08 17.69
CA LEU A 43 13.09 -4.83 18.90
C LEU A 43 14.28 -5.56 19.53
N ALA A 44 15.28 -5.91 18.73
CA ALA A 44 16.53 -6.49 19.23
C ALA A 44 17.33 -5.51 20.13
N VAL A 45 17.02 -4.20 20.07
CA VAL A 45 17.84 -3.15 20.69
C VAL A 45 17.12 -2.39 21.83
N VAL A 46 15.84 -2.68 22.11
CA VAL A 46 15.05 -1.92 23.12
C VAL A 46 14.66 -2.80 24.32
N PRO A 47 15.40 -2.75 25.43
CA PRO A 47 15.21 -3.65 26.58
C PRO A 47 14.13 -3.23 27.61
N THR A 48 13.51 -2.05 27.49
CA THR A 48 12.75 -1.42 28.59
C THR A 48 11.22 -1.38 28.44
N ILE A 49 10.67 -1.83 27.31
CA ILE A 49 9.22 -1.77 27.06
C ILE A 49 8.58 -3.12 27.43
N PRO A 50 7.39 -3.16 28.06
CA PRO A 50 6.68 -4.41 28.31
C PRO A 50 6.46 -5.20 27.01
N LEU A 51 6.92 -6.45 26.96
CA LEU A 51 6.89 -7.30 25.75
C LEU A 51 5.50 -7.40 25.12
N ALA A 52 4.45 -7.48 25.95
CA ALA A 52 3.07 -7.54 25.49
C ALA A 52 2.63 -6.29 24.71
N GLY A 53 3.06 -5.09 25.13
CA GLY A 53 2.75 -3.83 24.43
C GLY A 53 3.49 -3.71 23.10
N MET A 54 4.73 -4.19 23.04
CA MET A 54 5.52 -4.21 21.80
C MET A 54 4.93 -5.13 20.74
N VAL A 55 4.50 -6.33 21.11
CA VAL A 55 3.88 -7.29 20.19
C VAL A 55 2.55 -6.75 19.62
N LEU A 56 1.78 -6.04 20.44
CA LEU A 56 0.54 -5.38 20.01
C LEU A 56 0.80 -4.29 18.95
N ILE A 57 1.78 -3.41 19.19
CA ILE A 57 2.16 -2.34 18.26
C ILE A 57 2.71 -2.94 16.95
N LEU A 58 3.56 -3.96 17.05
CA LEU A 58 4.05 -4.78 15.93
C LEU A 58 2.92 -5.31 15.06
N GLY A 59 1.93 -5.93 15.70
CA GLY A 59 0.80 -6.56 15.01
C GLY A 59 -0.01 -5.53 14.24
N ILE A 60 -0.25 -4.37 14.85
CA ILE A 60 -0.99 -3.27 14.22
C ILE A 60 -0.18 -2.65 13.07
N ASP A 61 1.11 -2.37 13.26
CA ASP A 61 1.96 -1.80 12.21
C ASP A 61 2.03 -2.72 10.98
N ARG A 62 2.24 -4.02 11.23
CA ARG A 62 2.23 -5.02 10.16
C ARG A 62 0.88 -5.09 9.47
N PHE A 63 -0.22 -5.21 10.22
CA PHE A 63 -1.56 -5.25 9.64
C PHE A 63 -1.85 -4.02 8.78
N MET A 64 -1.55 -2.82 9.30
CA MET A 64 -1.73 -1.57 8.57
C MET A 64 -0.86 -1.48 7.32
N SER A 65 0.38 -1.99 7.36
CA SER A 65 1.25 -2.03 6.19
C SER A 65 0.73 -2.97 5.11
N GLU A 66 0.26 -4.17 5.48
CA GLU A 66 -0.30 -5.14 4.54
C GLU A 66 -1.62 -4.63 3.95
N CYS A 67 -2.51 -4.03 4.76
CA CYS A 67 -3.72 -3.39 4.27
C CYS A 67 -3.41 -2.31 3.24
N ARG A 68 -2.40 -1.48 3.49
CA ARG A 68 -1.96 -0.44 2.56
C ARG A 68 -1.50 -1.03 1.24
N ALA A 69 -0.70 -2.10 1.29
CA ALA A 69 -0.25 -2.81 0.10
C ALA A 69 -1.42 -3.41 -0.70
N LEU A 70 -2.36 -4.08 -0.03
CA LEU A 70 -3.57 -4.63 -0.65
C LEU A 70 -4.39 -3.53 -1.35
N THR A 71 -4.64 -2.41 -0.67
CA THR A 71 -5.38 -1.29 -1.27
C THR A 71 -4.66 -0.68 -2.48
N ASN A 72 -3.32 -0.61 -2.46
CA ASN A 72 -2.54 -0.10 -3.57
C ASN A 72 -2.58 -1.04 -4.78
N ILE A 73 -2.49 -2.36 -4.57
CA ILE A 73 -2.60 -3.37 -5.63
C ILE A 73 -3.99 -3.33 -6.27
N ILE A 74 -5.05 -3.33 -5.45
CA ILE A 74 -6.44 -3.25 -5.95
C ILE A 74 -6.65 -1.93 -6.71
N GLY A 75 -6.20 -0.81 -6.15
CA GLY A 75 -6.32 0.51 -6.77
C GLY A 75 -5.65 0.57 -8.14
N ASN A 76 -4.43 0.08 -8.28
CA ASN A 76 -3.74 0.03 -9.57
C ASN A 76 -4.42 -0.92 -10.56
N GLY A 77 -4.89 -2.09 -10.12
CA GLY A 77 -5.63 -3.02 -10.98
C GLY A 77 -6.93 -2.43 -11.53
N VAL A 78 -7.72 -1.79 -10.65
CA VAL A 78 -8.95 -1.10 -11.04
C VAL A 78 -8.66 0.10 -11.94
N ALA A 79 -7.63 0.90 -11.62
CA ALA A 79 -7.23 2.05 -12.43
C ALA A 79 -6.88 1.61 -13.86
N THR A 80 -6.13 0.52 -14.03
CA THR A 80 -5.80 -0.02 -15.36
C THR A 80 -7.07 -0.38 -16.15
N VAL A 81 -8.02 -1.08 -15.53
CA VAL A 81 -9.29 -1.45 -16.21
C VAL A 81 -10.11 -0.21 -16.59
N VAL A 82 -10.18 0.78 -15.70
CA VAL A 82 -10.92 2.03 -15.94
C VAL A 82 -10.28 2.86 -17.04
N VAL A 83 -8.94 3.03 -17.02
CA VAL A 83 -8.21 3.77 -18.05
C VAL A 83 -8.34 3.08 -19.40
N SER A 84 -8.13 1.75 -19.48
CA SER A 84 -8.33 1.01 -20.73
C SER A 84 -9.77 1.11 -21.25
N ALA A 85 -10.77 1.15 -20.36
CA ALA A 85 -12.16 1.36 -20.77
C ALA A 85 -12.40 2.76 -21.35
N TRP A 86 -11.71 3.77 -20.82
CA TRP A 86 -11.86 5.16 -21.24
C TRP A 86 -11.15 5.45 -22.57
N GLU A 87 -10.00 4.83 -22.78
CA GLU A 87 -9.26 4.83 -24.06
C GLU A 87 -9.91 3.97 -25.16
N HIS A 88 -11.07 3.33 -24.88
CA HIS A 88 -11.75 2.38 -25.79
C HIS A 88 -10.90 1.17 -26.21
N GLU A 89 -9.80 0.89 -25.51
CA GLU A 89 -8.88 -0.22 -25.78
C GLU A 89 -9.23 -1.47 -24.95
N LEU A 90 -10.22 -1.38 -24.07
CA LEU A 90 -10.69 -2.50 -23.27
C LEU A 90 -11.52 -3.48 -24.10
N ASP A 91 -10.92 -4.62 -24.44
CA ASP A 91 -11.64 -5.78 -24.95
C ASP A 91 -12.51 -6.42 -23.85
N ARG A 92 -13.81 -6.08 -23.89
CA ARG A 92 -14.80 -6.54 -22.91
C ARG A 92 -15.12 -8.03 -23.04
N ASP A 93 -14.96 -8.61 -24.23
CA ASP A 93 -15.23 -10.03 -24.45
C ASP A 93 -14.09 -10.88 -23.93
N LYS A 94 -12.82 -10.44 -24.15
CA LYS A 94 -11.65 -11.05 -23.50
C LYS A 94 -11.73 -10.90 -21.98
N LEU A 95 -12.09 -9.72 -21.46
CA LEU A 95 -12.27 -9.52 -20.02
C LEU A 95 -13.31 -10.47 -19.42
N LYS A 96 -14.51 -10.57 -20.03
CA LYS A 96 -15.56 -11.50 -19.56
C LYS A 96 -15.13 -12.96 -19.63
N ARG A 97 -14.42 -13.35 -20.68
CA ARG A 97 -13.89 -14.71 -20.84
C ARG A 97 -12.90 -15.04 -19.73
N VAL A 98 -11.95 -14.14 -19.47
CA VAL A 98 -10.93 -14.31 -18.43
C VAL A 98 -11.55 -14.33 -17.03
N MET A 99 -12.52 -13.46 -16.74
CA MET A 99 -13.23 -13.48 -15.46
C MET A 99 -14.05 -14.76 -15.24
N ARG A 100 -14.54 -15.40 -16.31
CA ARG A 100 -15.26 -16.68 -16.26
C ARG A 100 -14.34 -17.89 -16.16
N GLN A 101 -13.15 -17.83 -16.75
CA GLN A 101 -12.18 -18.92 -16.79
C GLN A 101 -10.76 -18.40 -16.47
N PRO A 102 -10.42 -18.19 -15.19
CA PRO A 102 -9.11 -17.64 -14.81
C PRO A 102 -7.93 -18.54 -15.24
N ALA A 103 -8.14 -19.85 -15.31
CA ALA A 103 -7.13 -20.84 -15.69
C ALA A 103 -6.68 -20.74 -17.16
N SER A 104 -7.42 -20.03 -18.04
CA SER A 104 -6.98 -19.87 -19.44
C SER A 104 -5.83 -18.87 -19.58
N ILE A 105 -5.57 -18.02 -18.58
CA ILE A 105 -4.47 -17.05 -18.60
C ILE A 105 -3.11 -17.75 -18.51
N GLU A 106 -3.00 -18.75 -17.63
CA GLU A 106 -1.74 -19.48 -17.41
C GLU A 106 -1.32 -20.28 -18.65
N ALA A 107 -2.29 -20.80 -19.40
CA ALA A 107 -2.08 -21.53 -20.65
C ALA A 107 -1.65 -20.63 -21.83
N GLU A 108 -2.08 -19.35 -21.86
CA GLU A 108 -1.72 -18.39 -22.91
C GLU A 108 -0.37 -17.70 -22.61
N ALA A 109 0.02 -17.59 -21.33
CA ALA A 109 1.30 -17.01 -20.90
C ALA A 109 2.50 -17.97 -21.00
N THR A 110 2.25 -19.26 -21.20
CA THR A 110 3.30 -20.30 -21.35
C THR A 110 3.44 -20.82 -22.79
N ALA A 111 2.70 -20.24 -23.74
CA ALA A 111 2.75 -20.53 -25.18
C ALA A 111 3.48 -19.42 -25.94
#